data_AF-A0A0K8WMP7-F1
#
_entry.id   AF-A0A0K8WMP7-F1
#
_cell.length_a   1.000
_cell.length_b   1.000
_cell.length_c   1.000
_cell.angle_alpha   90.00
_cell.angle_beta   90.00
_cell.angle_gamma   90.00
#
_symmetry.space_group_name_H-M   'P 1'
#
loop_
_entity.id
_entity.type
_entity.pdbx_description
1 polymer ?
#
loop_
_entity_poly.entity_id
_entity_poly.type
_entity_poly.pdbx_seq_one_letter_code
_entity_poly.pdbx_strand_id
1 'polypeptide(L)'
;MDDDTMLNNHGPQPGAETVYGTEDNNMVMSEKNEQVVSIVQQLAGSIYQEFERMINRYDEDVVKNLMPLLVNVLECLDASYRINQEQDVELELLREDNEQLVTQYEREKSARKQSEQKLLESEDVAEQENKELASRLESLESIVRMLELKHKNSLEHASRLEERETELKKEYNKLHER
;
A
#
# COMPACT_ATOMS: atom_id res chain seq x y z
N MET A 1 -7.21 -12.96 -39.30
CA MET A 1 -8.48 -12.84 -38.54
C MET A 1 -8.28 -13.81 -37.42
N ASP A 2 -7.60 -13.31 -36.40
CA ASP A 2 -6.95 -14.12 -35.39
C ASP A 2 -7.72 -13.93 -34.10
N ASP A 3 -8.24 -15.06 -33.67
CA ASP A 3 -8.78 -15.40 -32.37
C ASP A 3 -7.73 -15.12 -31.30
N ASP A 4 -8.01 -14.25 -30.31
CA ASP A 4 -7.55 -14.49 -28.93
C ASP A 4 -8.09 -13.48 -27.90
N THR A 5 -8.32 -13.98 -26.68
CA THR A 5 -8.47 -13.26 -25.39
C THR A 5 -9.81 -12.61 -25.01
N MET A 6 -10.85 -13.43 -24.81
CA MET A 6 -11.86 -13.15 -23.77
C MET A 6 -11.44 -13.79 -22.43
N LEU A 7 -10.35 -13.31 -21.85
CA LEU A 7 -10.04 -13.53 -20.43
C LEU A 7 -10.69 -12.39 -19.64
N ASN A 8 -11.99 -12.53 -19.39
CA ASN A 8 -12.70 -11.65 -18.47
C ASN A 8 -12.28 -12.04 -17.04
N ASN A 9 -11.10 -11.56 -16.66
CA ASN A 9 -10.54 -11.68 -15.32
C ASN A 9 -11.41 -10.83 -14.38
N HIS A 10 -12.45 -11.44 -13.81
CA HIS A 10 -13.16 -10.90 -12.66
C HIS A 10 -12.21 -10.97 -11.45
N GLY A 11 -11.24 -10.06 -11.43
CA GLY A 11 -10.48 -9.76 -10.21
C GLY A 11 -11.46 -9.34 -9.11
N PRO A 12 -11.13 -9.62 -7.83
CA PRO A 12 -12.02 -9.29 -6.72
C PRO A 12 -12.30 -7.79 -6.74
N GLN A 13 -13.60 -7.43 -6.75
CA GLN A 13 -14.06 -6.05 -6.74
C GLN A 13 -13.43 -5.29 -5.56
N PRO A 14 -12.88 -4.09 -5.77
CA PRO A 14 -12.38 -3.25 -4.70
C PRO A 14 -13.58 -2.70 -3.92
N GLY A 15 -13.91 -3.33 -2.79
CA GLY A 15 -15.03 -2.92 -1.95
C GLY A 15 -15.72 -4.03 -1.17
N ALA A 16 -15.32 -5.31 -1.33
CA ALA A 16 -15.74 -6.35 -0.40
C ALA A 16 -14.92 -6.26 0.90
N GLU A 17 -15.25 -5.25 1.70
CA GLU A 17 -14.77 -5.05 3.05
C GLU A 17 -15.26 -6.25 3.87
N THR A 18 -14.40 -7.24 4.08
CA THR A 18 -14.69 -8.32 5.03
C THR A 18 -14.44 -7.74 6.41
N VAL A 19 -15.40 -6.96 6.90
CA VAL A 19 -15.44 -6.50 8.28
C VAL A 19 -15.70 -7.74 9.14
N TYR A 20 -14.61 -8.32 9.68
CA TYR A 20 -14.73 -9.32 10.72
C TYR A 20 -15.20 -8.62 12.00
N GLY A 21 -16.52 -8.43 12.10
CA GLY A 21 -17.15 -8.07 13.37
C GLY A 21 -17.02 -9.26 14.32
N THR A 22 -15.96 -9.30 15.12
CA THR A 22 -15.75 -10.33 16.16
C THR A 22 -15.76 -9.80 17.59
N GLU A 23 -15.85 -8.49 17.79
CA GLU A 23 -15.85 -7.86 19.11
C GLU A 23 -16.97 -8.42 20.02
N ASP A 24 -18.19 -8.58 19.48
CA ASP A 24 -19.33 -9.14 20.22
C ASP A 24 -19.17 -10.62 20.58
N ASN A 25 -18.35 -11.36 19.83
CA ASN A 25 -18.28 -12.82 19.98
C ASN A 25 -17.29 -13.24 21.07
N ASN A 26 -16.19 -12.49 21.28
CA ASN A 26 -15.18 -12.83 22.29
C ASN A 26 -15.65 -12.59 23.72
N MET A 27 -16.34 -11.47 23.98
CA MET A 27 -16.88 -11.17 25.32
C MET A 27 -17.87 -12.25 25.77
N VAL A 28 -18.72 -12.70 24.85
CA VAL A 28 -19.71 -13.77 25.07
C VAL A 28 -19.05 -15.14 25.32
N MET A 29 -17.87 -15.40 24.77
CA MET A 29 -17.14 -16.66 25.01
C MET A 29 -16.44 -16.67 26.37
N SER A 30 -15.90 -15.54 26.82
CA SER A 30 -15.29 -15.41 28.16
C SER A 30 -16.30 -15.67 29.28
N GLU A 31 -17.49 -15.07 29.19
CA GLU A 31 -18.57 -15.25 30.17
C GLU A 31 -19.09 -16.69 30.21
N LYS A 32 -19.21 -17.33 29.04
CA LYS A 32 -19.59 -18.75 28.95
C LYS A 32 -18.53 -19.66 29.57
N ASN A 33 -17.25 -19.36 29.35
CA ASN A 33 -16.14 -20.15 29.89
C ASN A 33 -16.10 -20.05 31.43
N GLU A 34 -16.26 -18.87 32.01
CA GLU A 34 -16.35 -18.69 33.47
C GLU A 34 -17.55 -19.43 34.07
N GLN A 35 -18.70 -19.37 33.40
CA GLN A 35 -19.90 -20.08 33.83
C GLN A 35 -19.70 -21.60 33.88
N VAL A 36 -19.01 -22.17 32.88
CA VAL A 36 -18.72 -23.62 32.83
C VAL A 36 -17.82 -24.05 33.98
N VAL A 37 -16.77 -23.28 34.30
CA VAL A 37 -15.88 -23.59 35.44
C VAL A 37 -16.64 -23.63 36.75
N SER A 38 -17.53 -22.65 36.98
CA SER A 38 -18.36 -22.60 38.19
C SER A 38 -19.28 -23.83 38.32
N ILE A 39 -19.88 -24.29 37.22
CA ILE A 39 -20.77 -25.46 37.22
C ILE A 39 -19.97 -26.73 37.55
N VAL A 40 -18.79 -26.88 36.96
CA VAL A 40 -17.91 -28.03 37.18
C VAL A 40 -17.45 -28.11 38.64
N GLN A 41 -17.06 -26.99 39.24
CA GLN A 41 -16.68 -26.93 40.66
C GLN A 41 -17.84 -27.31 41.58
N GLN A 42 -19.06 -26.81 41.30
CA GLN A 42 -20.25 -27.14 42.09
C GLN A 42 -20.61 -28.63 41.98
N LEU A 43 -20.52 -29.20 40.78
CA LEU A 43 -20.78 -30.61 40.53
C LEU A 43 -19.73 -31.49 41.20
N ALA A 44 -18.45 -31.16 41.09
CA ALA A 44 -17.36 -31.83 41.78
C ALA A 44 -17.59 -31.84 43.30
N GLY A 45 -17.94 -30.70 43.88
CA GLY A 45 -18.28 -30.60 45.31
C GLY A 45 -19.44 -31.52 45.72
N SER A 46 -20.47 -31.63 44.87
CA SER A 46 -21.61 -32.53 45.11
C SER A 46 -21.20 -34.01 45.02
N ILE A 47 -20.32 -34.37 44.08
CA ILE A 47 -19.78 -35.73 43.93
C ILE A 47 -18.91 -36.11 45.13
N TYR A 48 -18.04 -35.20 45.60
CA TYR A 48 -17.23 -35.44 46.80
C TYR A 48 -18.08 -35.67 48.05
N GLN A 49 -19.18 -34.93 48.22
CA GLN A 49 -20.14 -35.14 49.32
C GLN A 49 -20.85 -36.52 49.26
N GLU A 50 -21.14 -37.02 48.06
CA GLU A 50 -21.67 -38.37 47.89
C GLU A 50 -20.63 -39.44 48.22
N PHE A 51 -19.38 -39.25 47.78
CA PHE A 51 -18.27 -40.14 48.15
C PHE A 51 -18.05 -40.18 49.66
N GLU A 52 -18.09 -39.05 50.35
CA GLU A 52 -18.00 -39.01 51.81
C GLU A 52 -19.13 -39.80 52.49
N ARG A 53 -20.37 -39.70 51.97
CA ARG A 53 -21.50 -40.52 52.44
C ARG A 53 -21.30 -42.01 52.17
N MET A 54 -20.70 -42.39 51.05
CA MET A 54 -20.38 -43.78 50.72
C MET A 54 -19.30 -44.33 51.64
N ILE A 55 -18.19 -43.59 51.86
CA ILE A 55 -17.10 -43.96 52.77
C ILE A 55 -17.66 -44.19 54.18
N ASN A 56 -18.50 -43.29 54.67
CA ASN A 56 -19.09 -43.40 56.01
C ASN A 56 -19.99 -44.64 56.19
N ARG A 57 -20.58 -45.19 55.12
CA ARG A 57 -21.46 -46.37 55.19
C ARG A 57 -20.77 -47.68 54.83
N TYR A 58 -19.79 -47.64 53.94
CA TYR A 58 -19.23 -48.81 53.26
C TYR A 58 -17.70 -48.89 53.28
N ASP A 59 -17.02 -48.01 54.02
CA ASP A 59 -15.56 -47.85 54.09
C ASP A 59 -14.94 -47.22 52.81
N GLU A 60 -13.67 -46.84 52.86
CA GLU A 60 -12.94 -46.16 51.78
C GLU A 60 -12.71 -47.05 50.55
N ASP A 61 -12.71 -48.37 50.74
CA ASP A 61 -12.38 -49.34 49.69
C ASP A 61 -13.33 -49.26 48.47
N VAL A 62 -14.57 -48.79 48.67
CA VAL A 62 -15.56 -48.65 47.59
C VAL A 62 -15.27 -47.50 46.62
N VAL A 63 -14.47 -46.50 47.02
CA VAL A 63 -14.15 -45.33 46.18
C VAL A 63 -12.67 -45.19 45.85
N LYS A 64 -11.78 -45.99 46.46
CA LYS A 64 -10.32 -45.87 46.31
C LYS A 64 -9.80 -45.85 44.86
N ASN A 65 -10.48 -46.55 43.95
CA ASN A 65 -10.10 -46.60 42.53
C ASN A 65 -10.79 -45.52 41.70
N LEU A 66 -11.94 -45.03 42.16
CA LEU A 66 -12.75 -44.03 41.45
C LEU A 66 -12.30 -42.60 41.77
N MET A 67 -11.88 -42.32 43.01
CA MET A 67 -11.37 -41.01 43.39
C MET A 67 -10.18 -40.54 42.52
N PRO A 68 -9.14 -41.36 42.27
CA PRO A 68 -8.04 -40.95 41.40
C PRO A 68 -8.48 -40.66 39.96
N LEU A 69 -9.48 -41.38 39.45
CA LEU A 69 -10.04 -41.13 38.12
C LEU A 69 -10.79 -39.79 38.07
N LEU A 70 -11.60 -39.50 39.09
CA LEU A 70 -12.30 -38.22 39.18
C LEU A 70 -11.31 -37.04 39.29
N VAL A 71 -10.30 -37.17 40.16
CA VAL A 71 -9.24 -36.17 40.32
C VAL A 71 -8.52 -35.94 38.99
N ASN A 72 -8.10 -37.00 38.31
CA ASN A 72 -7.46 -36.89 37.01
C ASN A 72 -8.35 -36.21 35.95
N VAL A 73 -9.66 -36.51 35.93
CA VAL A 73 -10.60 -35.82 35.02
C VAL A 73 -10.69 -34.33 35.33
N LEU A 74 -10.76 -33.95 36.61
CA LEU A 74 -10.80 -32.54 37.01
C LEU A 74 -9.48 -31.81 36.70
N GLU A 75 -8.33 -32.45 36.92
CA GLU A 75 -7.01 -31.91 36.57
C GLU A 75 -6.84 -31.76 35.05
N CYS A 76 -7.28 -32.75 34.26
CA CYS A 76 -7.28 -32.68 32.79
C CYS A 76 -8.15 -31.53 32.28
N LEU A 77 -9.31 -31.33 32.91
CA LEU A 77 -10.25 -30.26 32.54
C LEU A 77 -9.69 -28.89 32.90
N ASP A 78 -9.08 -28.73 34.07
CA ASP A 78 -8.40 -27.49 34.49
C ASP A 78 -7.25 -27.14 33.53
N ALA A 79 -6.42 -28.12 33.17
CA ALA A 79 -5.36 -27.95 32.19
C ALA A 79 -5.90 -27.55 30.81
N SER A 80 -6.98 -28.18 30.35
CA SER A 80 -7.64 -27.83 29.10
C SER A 80 -8.23 -26.42 29.13
N TYR A 81 -8.78 -25.99 30.26
CA TYR A 81 -9.32 -24.64 30.43
C TYR A 81 -8.22 -23.58 30.36
N ARG A 82 -7.10 -23.81 31.05
CA ARG A 82 -5.95 -22.91 31.01
C ARG A 82 -5.39 -22.76 29.58
N ILE A 83 -5.23 -23.86 28.85
CA ILE A 83 -4.77 -23.82 27.46
C ILE A 83 -5.74 -23.03 26.58
N ASN A 84 -7.05 -23.23 26.73
CA ASN A 84 -8.04 -22.44 25.99
C ASN A 84 -7.94 -20.94 26.31
N GLN A 85 -7.75 -20.58 27.59
CA GLN A 85 -7.58 -19.18 27.98
C GLN A 85 -6.31 -18.56 27.38
N GLU A 86 -5.20 -19.30 27.36
CA GLU A 86 -3.96 -18.87 26.70
C GLU A 86 -4.17 -18.67 25.20
N GLN A 87 -4.89 -19.57 24.54
CA GLN A 87 -5.24 -19.46 23.12
C GLN A 87 -6.18 -18.28 22.83
N ASP A 88 -7.15 -18.01 23.71
CA ASP A 88 -8.05 -16.86 23.58
C ASP A 88 -7.26 -15.54 23.62
N VAL A 89 -6.26 -15.45 24.50
CA VAL A 89 -5.36 -14.28 24.58
C VAL A 89 -4.51 -14.15 23.32
N GLU A 90 -3.93 -15.25 22.82
CA GLU A 90 -3.14 -15.26 21.58
C GLU A 90 -3.98 -14.82 20.37
N LEU A 91 -5.22 -15.30 20.28
CA LEU A 91 -6.15 -14.89 19.23
C LEU A 91 -6.47 -13.40 19.28
N GLU A 92 -6.62 -12.81 20.47
CA GLU A 92 -6.88 -11.38 20.61
C GLU A 92 -5.67 -10.55 20.17
N LEU A 93 -4.45 -10.95 20.56
CA LEU A 93 -3.21 -10.29 20.12
C LEU A 93 -3.06 -10.34 18.59
N LEU A 94 -3.32 -11.49 17.99
CA LEU A 94 -3.26 -11.64 16.53
C LEU A 94 -4.31 -10.80 15.80
N ARG A 95 -5.49 -10.61 16.41
CA ARG A 95 -6.53 -9.73 15.87
C ARG A 95 -6.11 -8.26 15.93
N GLU A 96 -5.58 -7.82 17.08
CA GLU A 96 -5.06 -6.46 17.24
C GLU A 96 -3.94 -6.16 16.23
N ASP A 97 -2.97 -7.08 16.09
CA ASP A 97 -1.90 -6.97 15.10
C ASP A 97 -2.45 -6.89 13.67
N ASN A 98 -3.49 -7.68 13.35
CA ASN A 98 -4.13 -7.65 12.04
C ASN A 98 -4.82 -6.31 11.77
N GLU A 99 -5.55 -5.77 12.74
CA GLU A 99 -6.21 -4.46 12.63
C GLU A 99 -5.20 -3.34 12.40
N GLN A 100 -4.08 -3.37 13.13
CA GLN A 100 -2.99 -2.42 12.92
C GLN A 100 -2.39 -2.55 11.51
N LEU A 101 -2.16 -3.78 11.03
CA LEU A 101 -1.65 -4.02 9.68
C LEU A 101 -2.60 -3.51 8.60
N VAL A 102 -3.91 -3.72 8.74
CA VAL A 102 -4.93 -3.20 7.82
C VAL A 102 -4.92 -1.67 7.81
N THR A 103 -4.85 -1.05 8.97
CA THR A 103 -4.80 0.43 9.09
C THR A 103 -3.56 1.01 8.40
N GLN A 104 -2.39 0.39 8.62
CA GLN A 104 -1.15 0.80 7.96
C GLN A 104 -1.21 0.60 6.44
N TYR A 105 -1.75 -0.54 5.99
CA TYR A 105 -1.92 -0.83 4.58
C TYR A 105 -2.80 0.22 3.87
N GLU A 106 -3.96 0.57 4.44
CA GLU A 106 -4.84 1.58 3.83
C GLU A 106 -4.20 2.98 3.82
N ARG A 107 -3.43 3.33 4.86
CA ARG A 107 -2.65 4.58 4.89
C ARG A 107 -1.61 4.61 3.76
N GLU A 108 -0.84 3.54 3.59
CA GLU A 108 0.22 3.46 2.58
C GLU A 108 -0.37 3.44 1.16
N LYS A 109 -1.46 2.71 0.96
CA LYS A 109 -2.22 2.69 -0.30
C LYS A 109 -2.72 4.08 -0.68
N SER A 110 -3.25 4.84 0.27
CA SER A 110 -3.67 6.23 0.06
C SER A 110 -2.48 7.14 -0.26
N ALA A 111 -1.38 7.03 0.48
CA ALA A 111 -0.16 7.79 0.24
C ALA A 111 0.43 7.52 -1.14
N ARG A 112 0.47 6.24 -1.56
CA ARG A 112 0.93 5.83 -2.88
C ARG A 112 0.06 6.43 -3.99
N LYS A 113 -1.27 6.35 -3.87
CA LYS A 113 -2.19 6.97 -4.84
C LYS A 113 -1.97 8.49 -4.95
N GLN A 114 -1.75 9.16 -3.82
CA GLN A 114 -1.45 10.59 -3.82
C GLN A 114 -0.10 10.90 -4.49
N SER A 115 0.92 10.07 -4.26
CA SER A 115 2.23 10.23 -4.90
C SER A 115 2.16 10.00 -6.40
N GLU A 116 1.43 8.98 -6.86
CA GLU A 116 1.20 8.69 -8.28
C GLU A 116 0.49 9.88 -8.96
N GLN A 117 -0.52 10.46 -8.31
CA GLN A 117 -1.21 11.66 -8.83
C GLN A 117 -0.27 12.87 -8.97
N LYS A 118 0.54 13.14 -7.94
CA LYS A 118 1.52 14.25 -7.98
C LYS A 118 2.58 14.07 -9.06
N LEU A 119 3.00 12.82 -9.29
CA LEU A 119 3.96 12.51 -10.35
C LEU A 119 3.36 12.84 -11.71
N LEU A 120 2.13 12.39 -11.97
CA LEU A 120 1.44 12.67 -13.22
C LEU A 120 1.27 14.17 -13.48
N GLU A 121 0.84 14.92 -12.46
CA GLU A 121 0.72 16.39 -12.54
C GLU A 121 2.07 17.06 -12.83
N SER A 122 3.17 16.55 -12.24
CA SER A 122 4.51 17.06 -12.50
C SER A 122 5.01 16.73 -13.90
N GLU A 123 4.69 15.54 -14.43
CA GLU A 123 5.02 15.14 -15.80
C GLU A 123 4.28 16.00 -16.81
N ASP A 124 3.00 16.27 -16.61
CA ASP A 124 2.18 17.14 -17.46
C ASP A 124 2.77 18.56 -17.54
N VAL A 125 3.16 19.13 -16.39
CA VAL A 125 3.78 20.46 -16.33
C VAL A 125 5.12 20.48 -17.07
N ALA A 126 5.97 19.47 -16.85
CA ALA A 126 7.26 19.37 -17.52
C ALA A 126 7.11 19.19 -19.04
N GLU A 127 6.11 18.42 -19.48
CA GLU A 127 5.82 18.25 -20.91
C GLU A 127 5.34 19.56 -21.54
N GLN A 128 4.48 20.32 -20.84
CA GLN A 128 4.02 21.62 -21.28
C GLN A 128 5.18 22.63 -21.41
N GLU A 129 6.06 22.72 -20.42
CA GLU A 129 7.25 23.57 -20.47
C GLU A 129 8.18 23.18 -21.63
N ASN A 130 8.39 21.88 -21.85
CA ASN A 130 9.18 21.39 -22.97
C ASN A 130 8.58 21.78 -24.34
N LYS A 131 7.25 21.69 -24.49
CA LYS A 131 6.56 22.13 -25.72
C LYS A 131 6.73 23.63 -25.96
N GLU A 132 6.62 24.45 -24.91
CA GLU A 132 6.83 25.89 -24.99
C GLU A 132 8.27 26.24 -25.36
N LEU A 133 9.24 25.57 -24.76
CA LEU A 133 10.66 25.74 -25.09
C LEU A 133 10.96 25.31 -26.53
N ALA A 134 10.40 24.19 -26.99
CA ALA A 134 10.55 23.73 -28.37
C ALA A 134 9.99 24.75 -29.37
N SER A 135 8.79 25.27 -29.14
CA SER A 135 8.19 26.32 -29.97
C SER A 135 9.04 27.59 -30.01
N ARG A 136 9.60 27.99 -28.85
CA ARG A 136 10.50 29.14 -28.78
C ARG A 136 11.80 28.89 -29.54
N LEU A 137 12.34 27.67 -29.49
CA LEU A 137 13.53 27.27 -30.23
C LEU A 137 13.30 27.36 -31.74
N GLU A 138 12.19 26.82 -32.25
CA GLU A 138 11.81 26.94 -33.67
C GLU A 138 11.69 28.40 -34.12
N SER A 139 11.11 29.26 -33.28
CA SER A 139 11.00 30.69 -33.58
C SER A 139 12.37 31.37 -33.69
N LEU A 140 13.31 31.03 -32.80
CA LEU A 140 14.66 31.55 -32.80
C LEU A 140 15.45 31.05 -34.00
N GLU A 141 15.31 29.78 -34.39
CA GLU A 141 15.92 29.23 -35.60
C GLU A 141 15.46 29.94 -36.87
N SER A 142 14.18 30.30 -36.94
CA SER A 142 13.63 31.10 -38.05
C SER A 142 14.24 32.50 -38.10
N ILE A 143 14.38 33.16 -36.93
CA ILE A 143 15.03 34.47 -36.81
C ILE A 143 16.50 34.39 -37.24
N VAL A 144 17.24 33.37 -36.79
CA VAL A 144 18.65 33.17 -37.16
C VAL A 144 18.78 33.02 -38.68
N ARG A 145 17.99 32.14 -39.30
CA ARG A 145 17.99 31.96 -40.77
C ARG A 145 17.72 33.27 -41.52
N MET A 146 16.77 34.08 -41.02
CA MET A 146 16.49 35.40 -41.61
C MET A 146 17.69 36.35 -41.50
N LEU A 147 18.35 36.38 -40.34
CA LEU A 147 19.52 37.22 -40.10
C LEU A 147 20.72 36.79 -40.95
N GLU A 148 20.94 35.49 -41.12
CA GLU A 148 21.97 34.94 -42.00
C GLU A 148 21.77 35.41 -43.45
N LEU A 149 20.53 35.33 -43.96
CA LEU A 149 20.20 35.83 -45.30
C LEU A 149 20.43 37.34 -45.41
N LYS A 150 19.99 38.11 -44.41
CA LYS A 150 20.20 39.57 -44.40
C LYS A 150 21.69 39.93 -44.36
N HIS A 151 22.48 39.19 -43.60
CA HIS A 151 23.93 39.36 -43.55
C HIS A 151 24.57 39.09 -44.91
N LYS A 152 24.23 37.98 -45.55
CA LYS A 152 24.71 37.65 -46.90
C LYS A 152 24.38 38.74 -47.91
N ASN A 153 23.13 39.21 -47.94
CA ASN A 153 22.71 40.30 -48.84
C ASN A 153 23.48 41.61 -48.58
N SER A 154 23.76 41.91 -47.30
CA SER A 154 24.51 43.12 -46.92
C SER A 154 25.97 43.02 -47.37
N LEU A 155 26.57 41.84 -47.28
CA LEU A 155 27.94 41.58 -47.73
C LEU A 155 28.07 41.70 -49.26
N GLU A 156 27.10 41.15 -50.01
CA GLU A 156 27.04 41.32 -51.47
C GLU A 156 26.87 42.81 -51.86
N HIS A 157 26.04 43.56 -51.14
CA HIS A 157 25.88 44.99 -51.37
C HIS A 157 27.16 45.78 -51.09
N ALA A 158 27.87 45.47 -49.99
CA ALA A 158 29.15 46.10 -49.66
C ALA A 158 30.21 45.83 -50.75
N SER A 159 30.34 44.57 -51.20
CA SER A 159 31.27 44.20 -52.27
C SER A 159 31.01 44.97 -53.57
N ARG A 160 29.75 45.14 -53.97
CA ARG A 160 29.38 45.96 -55.15
C ARG A 160 29.76 47.43 -55.00
N LEU A 161 29.65 47.98 -53.80
CA LEU A 161 30.08 49.36 -53.52
C LEU A 161 31.60 49.50 -53.61
N GLU A 162 32.34 48.53 -53.06
CA GLU A 162 33.81 48.49 -53.14
C GLU A 162 34.28 48.41 -54.59
N GLU A 163 33.67 47.55 -55.42
CA GLU A 163 33.96 47.47 -56.85
C GLU A 163 33.76 48.81 -57.56
N ARG A 164 32.61 49.45 -57.33
CA ARG A 164 32.31 50.78 -57.90
C ARG A 164 33.29 51.85 -57.42
N GLU A 165 33.69 51.82 -56.16
CA GLU A 165 34.72 52.71 -55.63
C GLU A 165 36.06 52.49 -56.34
N THR A 166 36.45 51.23 -56.59
CA THR A 166 37.69 50.92 -57.32
C THR A 166 37.64 51.39 -58.77
N GLU A 167 36.49 51.27 -59.44
CA GLU A 167 36.28 51.78 -60.80
C GLU A 167 36.41 53.29 -60.86
N LEU A 168 35.72 54.01 -59.96
CA LEU A 168 35.79 55.47 -59.86
C LEU A 168 37.22 55.94 -59.56
N LYS A 169 37.95 55.25 -58.69
CA LYS A 169 39.38 55.54 -58.43
C LYS A 169 40.23 55.37 -59.70
N LYS A 170 40.00 54.31 -60.47
CA LYS A 170 40.69 54.09 -61.75
C LYS A 170 40.37 55.18 -62.77
N GLU A 171 39.10 55.58 -62.89
CA GLU A 171 38.67 56.66 -63.80
C GLU A 171 39.25 58.02 -63.38
N TYR A 172 39.22 58.34 -62.09
CA TYR A 172 39.82 59.55 -61.54
C TYR A 172 41.30 59.65 -61.88
N ASN A 173 42.06 58.57 -61.66
CA ASN A 173 43.49 58.54 -61.99
C ASN A 173 43.74 58.76 -63.50
N LYS A 174 42.95 58.12 -64.37
CA LYS A 174 43.05 58.32 -65.83
C LYS A 174 42.76 59.77 -66.24
N LEU A 175 41.83 60.44 -65.58
CA LEU A 175 41.48 61.84 -65.87
C LEU A 175 42.54 62.80 -65.34
N HIS A 176 43.20 62.46 -64.23
CA HIS A 176 44.29 63.24 -63.65
C HIS A 176 45.60 63.15 -64.45
N GLU A 177 45.81 62.05 -65.17
CA GLU A 177 46.97 61.86 -66.05
C GLU A 177 46.84 62.55 -67.43
N ARG A 178 45.68 63.17 -67.73
CA ARG A 178 45.40 63.91 -68.97
C ARG A 178 45.66 65.40 -68.82
#